data_AF-B7G104-F1
#
_entry.id   AF-B7G104-F1
#
_cell.length_a   1.000
_cell.length_b   1.000
_cell.length_c   1.000
_cell.angle_alpha   90.00
_cell.angle_beta   90.00
_cell.angle_gamma   90.00
#
_symmetry.space_group_name_H-M   'P 1'
#
loop_
_entity.id
_entity.type
_entity.pdbx_description
1 polymer ?
#
loop_
_entity_poly.entity_id
_entity_poly.type
_entity_poly.pdbx_seq_one_letter_code
_entity_poly.pdbx_strand_id
1 'polypeptide(L)'
;MKLAFNLSTTALSLCAVCCCNVLLTQAQTPLILLAGQSNMVGSPNEAGERYEQDVLARTNTIQPGLTFDNLLPLLVSPAMQQTNITTEFRRELVDLLTRILGYVHNGTDVVPEHQVDLLIELGQRFPTLYTSLADPLGNVYCSDVTPPIAVQEFMSAVPLSPNSGCGNPYGPELVLGHTLGFLPDGKESGSDLSFIMPKVSRGGTQIRGNWSKAEGDLWSTLQSRIAHIDSVSTQCQTGSGCSWDAFVWFQGENDSMDQLNAENYEGDLITFLADVRAELFAAGTRYAAPEEIPVVIVQIGSFFRAREFGTVVARAQASVAASDAFASIVWTDDLGTFYHYDASSQLIIGDRVARALEGLWKDTIVMPPLDRSWFGSCQQNGQKCHTNAACCGGKCAYSRCGT
;
A
#
# COMPACT_ATOMS: atom_id res chain seq x y z
N MET A 1 3.67 -59.67 -67.66
CA MET A 1 3.46 -60.27 -66.33
C MET A 1 4.28 -59.47 -65.32
N LYS A 2 3.58 -58.94 -64.30
CA LYS A 2 4.03 -58.40 -63.00
C LYS A 2 4.84 -57.08 -62.89
N LEU A 3 4.20 -56.20 -62.12
CA LEU A 3 4.68 -55.01 -61.40
C LEU A 3 5.83 -55.29 -60.42
N ALA A 4 6.61 -54.23 -60.15
CA ALA A 4 7.19 -53.96 -58.84
C ALA A 4 7.19 -52.44 -58.59
N PHE A 5 6.60 -52.00 -57.47
CA PHE A 5 6.60 -50.63 -56.94
C PHE A 5 7.44 -50.65 -55.66
N ASN A 6 8.41 -49.73 -55.54
CA ASN A 6 9.31 -49.62 -54.39
C ASN A 6 8.89 -48.42 -53.52
N LEU A 7 8.68 -48.67 -52.22
CA LEU A 7 8.48 -47.66 -51.18
C LEU A 7 9.85 -47.18 -50.67
N SER A 8 10.03 -45.86 -50.54
CA SER A 8 10.99 -45.25 -49.60
C SER A 8 10.89 -43.72 -49.66
N THR A 9 10.01 -43.12 -48.86
CA THR A 9 10.11 -41.72 -48.39
C THR A 9 8.97 -41.41 -47.42
N THR A 10 9.17 -41.62 -46.10
CA THR A 10 8.48 -40.86 -45.03
C THR A 10 9.00 -41.31 -43.65
N ALA A 11 10.11 -40.74 -43.20
CA ALA A 11 10.56 -40.86 -41.81
C ALA A 11 11.50 -39.70 -41.43
N LEU A 12 11.01 -38.46 -41.49
CA LEU A 12 11.76 -37.27 -41.02
C LEU A 12 10.85 -36.04 -40.91
N SER A 13 9.79 -36.08 -40.10
CA SER A 13 9.02 -34.85 -39.80
C SER A 13 8.08 -34.97 -38.59
N LEU A 14 8.55 -35.32 -37.39
CA LEU A 14 7.67 -35.28 -36.21
C LEU A 14 8.34 -35.11 -34.83
N CYS A 15 9.56 -34.54 -34.77
CA CYS A 15 10.24 -34.29 -33.48
C CYS A 15 10.63 -32.82 -33.23
N ALA A 16 10.19 -31.86 -34.06
CA ALA A 16 10.65 -30.46 -33.99
C ALA A 16 9.56 -29.43 -33.59
N VAL A 17 8.35 -29.85 -33.20
CA VAL A 17 7.23 -28.92 -32.87
C VAL A 17 6.73 -29.09 -31.44
N CYS A 18 7.58 -29.60 -30.54
CA CYS A 18 7.37 -29.51 -29.09
C CYS A 18 8.49 -28.70 -28.44
N CYS A 19 9.00 -27.68 -29.13
CA CYS A 19 9.56 -26.52 -28.44
C CYS A 19 8.37 -25.82 -27.78
N CYS A 20 8.05 -26.22 -26.55
CA CYS A 20 7.26 -25.40 -25.64
C CYS A 20 7.90 -24.02 -25.64
N ASN A 21 7.32 -23.09 -26.39
CA ASN A 21 7.47 -21.67 -26.15
C ASN A 21 6.84 -21.43 -24.79
N VAL A 22 7.57 -21.77 -23.73
CA VAL A 22 7.42 -21.14 -22.43
C VAL A 22 7.85 -19.71 -22.69
N LEU A 23 6.92 -18.92 -23.23
CA LEU A 23 6.99 -17.48 -23.15
C LEU A 23 7.01 -17.21 -21.65
N LEU A 24 8.21 -17.00 -21.13
CA LEU A 24 8.41 -16.41 -19.82
C LEU A 24 7.68 -15.07 -19.89
N THR A 25 6.45 -15.04 -19.39
CA THR A 25 5.72 -13.81 -19.15
C THR A 25 6.60 -13.00 -18.21
N GLN A 26 7.23 -11.94 -18.73
CA GLN A 26 7.95 -11.00 -17.87
C GLN A 26 6.98 -10.55 -16.78
N ALA A 27 7.42 -10.60 -15.54
CA ALA A 27 6.63 -10.11 -14.43
C ALA A 27 6.35 -8.63 -14.66
N GLN A 28 5.07 -8.26 -14.68
CA GLN A 28 4.66 -6.86 -14.79
C GLN A 28 5.03 -6.13 -13.50
N THR A 29 5.38 -4.85 -13.62
CA THR A 29 5.63 -3.97 -12.46
C THR A 29 4.30 -3.61 -11.80
N PRO A 30 4.08 -3.95 -10.51
CA PRO A 30 2.86 -3.58 -9.80
C PRO A 30 2.71 -2.06 -9.64
N LEU A 31 1.49 -1.57 -9.79
CA LEU A 31 1.09 -0.20 -9.51
C LEU A 31 0.13 -0.18 -8.33
N ILE A 32 0.39 0.71 -7.37
CA ILE A 32 -0.44 0.91 -6.20
C ILE A 32 -0.92 2.37 -6.23
N LEU A 33 -2.20 2.59 -6.52
CA LEU A 33 -2.75 3.95 -6.54
C LEU A 33 -3.00 4.43 -5.10
N LEU A 34 -2.50 5.60 -4.74
CA LEU A 34 -2.88 6.27 -3.50
C LEU A 34 -3.78 7.47 -3.82
N ALA A 35 -4.97 7.52 -3.23
CA ALA A 35 -5.83 8.69 -3.36
C ALA A 35 -6.60 9.05 -2.09
N GLY A 36 -7.14 10.27 -2.08
CA GLY A 36 -7.95 10.80 -1.00
C GLY A 36 -7.50 12.17 -0.55
N GLN A 37 -7.79 12.53 0.70
CA GLN A 37 -7.35 13.81 1.21
C GLN A 37 -5.92 13.74 1.71
N SER A 38 -5.15 14.76 1.37
CA SER A 38 -3.79 14.91 1.86
C SER A 38 -3.85 15.25 3.34
N ASN A 39 -3.71 14.24 4.19
CA ASN A 39 -3.40 14.41 5.61
C ASN A 39 -1.89 14.29 5.88
N MET A 40 -1.09 14.43 4.81
CA MET A 40 0.30 14.82 4.93
C MET A 40 0.39 16.18 5.62
N VAL A 41 1.52 16.43 6.26
CA VAL A 41 1.88 17.66 6.96
C VAL A 41 1.42 18.88 6.16
N GLY A 42 0.21 19.37 6.46
CA GLY A 42 -0.49 20.30 5.60
C GLY A 42 0.26 21.61 5.52
N SER A 43 0.43 22.19 4.33
CA SER A 43 0.93 23.56 4.22
C SER A 43 0.06 24.46 5.11
N PRO A 44 0.64 25.20 6.07
CA PRO A 44 -0.12 26.00 7.04
C PRO A 44 -0.98 27.07 6.35
N ASN A 45 -0.69 27.35 5.08
CA ASN A 45 -1.28 28.45 4.31
C ASN A 45 -2.63 28.09 3.66
N GLU A 46 -2.96 26.82 3.40
CA GLU A 46 -4.20 26.48 2.66
C GLU A 46 -5.42 26.26 3.58
N ALA A 47 -5.19 25.84 4.82
CA ALA A 47 -6.25 25.62 5.79
C ALA A 47 -6.39 26.78 6.81
N GLY A 48 -5.40 27.67 6.89
CA GLY A 48 -5.37 28.78 7.84
C GLY A 48 -6.52 29.79 7.67
N GLU A 49 -6.89 30.15 6.44
CA GLU A 49 -7.87 31.23 6.20
C GLU A 49 -9.33 30.83 6.50
N ARG A 50 -9.69 29.53 6.49
CA ARG A 50 -11.07 29.07 6.76
C ARG A 50 -11.34 28.67 8.21
N TYR A 51 -10.29 28.38 8.99
CA TYR A 51 -10.43 27.69 10.28
C TYR A 51 -9.77 28.45 11.45
N GLU A 52 -9.69 29.78 11.37
CA GLU A 52 -9.10 30.67 12.39
C GLU A 52 -9.72 30.57 13.81
N GLN A 53 -10.77 29.78 14.01
CA GLN A 53 -11.33 29.54 15.35
C GLN A 53 -10.46 28.57 16.16
N ASP A 54 -9.46 29.15 16.82
CA ASP A 54 -8.73 28.85 18.07
C ASP A 54 -8.26 27.42 18.39
N VAL A 55 -9.00 26.36 18.07
CA VAL A 55 -8.60 24.96 18.28
C VAL A 55 -7.92 24.40 17.03
N LEU A 56 -8.47 24.68 15.85
CA LEU A 56 -7.92 24.18 14.59
C LEU A 56 -6.57 24.84 14.28
N ALA A 57 -6.41 26.16 14.48
CA ALA A 57 -5.13 26.84 14.29
C ALA A 57 -3.98 26.27 15.15
N ARG A 58 -4.27 25.75 16.35
CA ARG A 58 -3.27 25.13 17.24
C ARG A 58 -2.87 23.72 16.82
N THR A 59 -3.80 22.94 16.27
CA THR A 59 -3.56 21.55 15.85
C THR A 59 -3.21 21.40 14.37
N ASN A 60 -3.38 22.46 13.59
CA ASN A 60 -3.22 22.49 12.13
C ASN A 60 -1.98 23.28 11.67
N THR A 61 -1.24 23.87 12.59
CA THR A 61 0.10 24.36 12.28
C THR A 61 1.00 23.15 12.08
N ILE A 62 1.69 23.06 10.92
CA ILE A 62 2.89 22.23 10.81
C ILE A 62 3.71 22.55 12.04
N GLN A 63 3.85 21.59 12.94
CA GLN A 63 4.74 21.76 14.07
C GLN A 63 6.14 21.80 13.47
N PRO A 64 6.83 22.95 13.38
CA PRO A 64 8.09 23.07 12.66
C PRO A 64 9.20 22.26 13.36
N GLY A 65 8.96 21.87 14.62
CA GLY A 65 9.77 20.93 15.38
C GLY A 65 9.45 19.45 15.15
N LEU A 66 8.51 19.12 14.27
CA LEU A 66 8.07 17.76 13.94
C LEU A 66 8.37 17.43 12.48
N THR A 67 9.52 17.87 12.01
CA THR A 67 10.04 17.42 10.72
C THR A 67 10.62 16.02 10.86
N PHE A 68 10.65 15.28 9.76
CA PHE A 68 11.40 14.03 9.69
C PHE A 68 12.83 14.21 10.22
N ASP A 69 13.43 15.38 10.00
CA ASP A 69 14.78 15.72 10.42
C ASP A 69 15.00 15.67 11.94
N ASN A 70 13.95 15.88 12.76
CA ASN A 70 14.08 15.81 14.22
C ASN A 70 13.89 14.39 14.76
N LEU A 71 13.07 13.58 14.09
CA LEU A 71 12.81 12.20 14.49
C LEU A 71 13.88 11.24 13.95
N LEU A 72 14.34 11.47 12.71
CA LEU A 72 15.27 10.61 11.99
C LEU A 72 16.57 10.32 12.76
N PRO A 73 17.28 11.29 13.37
CA PRO A 73 18.53 11.03 14.09
C PRO A 73 18.39 9.98 15.20
N LEU A 74 17.24 9.95 15.89
CA LEU A 74 16.96 8.94 16.90
C LEU A 74 16.56 7.61 16.29
N LEU A 75 15.75 7.62 15.23
CA LEU A 75 15.35 6.41 14.50
C LEU A 75 16.55 5.67 13.87
N VAL A 76 17.55 6.39 13.38
CA VAL A 76 18.79 5.80 12.81
C VAL A 76 19.87 5.54 13.86
N SER A 77 19.63 5.86 15.13
CA SER A 77 20.63 5.69 16.17
C SER A 77 20.98 4.21 16.36
N PRO A 78 22.23 3.87 16.73
CA PRO A 78 22.59 2.50 17.07
C PRO A 78 21.72 1.90 18.18
N ALA A 79 21.12 2.73 19.04
CA ALA A 79 20.22 2.29 20.11
C ALA A 79 18.92 1.66 19.55
N MET A 80 18.36 2.21 18.47
CA MET A 80 17.18 1.63 17.80
C MET A 80 17.45 0.27 17.15
N GLN A 81 18.71 -0.03 16.84
CA GLN A 81 19.11 -1.29 16.22
C GLN A 81 19.42 -2.39 17.25
N GLN A 82 19.40 -2.07 18.55
CA GLN A 82 19.66 -3.06 19.59
C GLN A 82 18.45 -3.98 19.78
N THR A 83 18.72 -5.28 19.89
CA THR A 83 17.69 -6.29 20.22
C THR A 83 17.09 -6.06 21.61
N ASN A 84 17.85 -5.42 22.51
CA ASN A 84 17.41 -5.01 23.84
C ASN A 84 17.45 -3.49 23.95
N ILE A 85 16.39 -2.82 23.49
CA ILE A 85 16.27 -1.38 23.66
C ILE A 85 16.23 -1.04 25.14
N THR A 86 17.10 -0.13 25.58
CA THR A 86 17.21 0.25 26.99
C THR A 86 15.97 1.00 27.43
N THR A 87 15.55 0.80 28.69
CA THR A 87 14.46 1.57 29.31
C THR A 87 14.72 3.08 29.28
N GLU A 88 15.99 3.48 29.33
CA GLU A 88 16.42 4.88 29.23
C GLU A 88 16.15 5.44 27.82
N PHE A 89 16.58 4.75 26.77
CA PHE A 89 16.35 5.18 25.39
C PHE A 89 14.86 5.22 25.03
N ARG A 90 14.08 4.21 25.47
CA ARG A 90 12.61 4.24 25.33
C ARG A 90 12.02 5.50 25.99
N ARG A 91 12.46 5.83 27.21
CA ARG A 91 12.01 7.03 27.92
C ARG A 91 12.38 8.31 27.16
N GLU A 92 13.59 8.40 26.62
CA GLU A 92 14.03 9.55 25.82
C GLU A 92 13.16 9.76 24.57
N LEU A 93 12.79 8.68 23.88
CA LEU A 93 11.87 8.72 22.74
C LEU A 93 10.47 9.18 23.16
N VAL A 94 9.93 8.65 24.26
CA VAL A 94 8.62 9.05 24.80
C VAL A 94 8.64 10.52 25.17
N ASP A 95 9.66 10.96 25.91
CA ASP A 95 9.83 12.36 26.29
C ASP A 95 9.94 13.28 25.06
N LEU A 96 10.62 12.83 24.00
CA LEU A 96 10.69 13.57 22.75
C LEU A 96 9.31 13.68 22.10
N LEU A 97 8.61 12.56 21.87
CA LEU A 97 7.29 12.58 21.26
C LEU A 97 6.32 13.43 22.08
N THR A 98 6.32 13.29 23.41
CA THR A 98 5.51 14.11 24.32
C THR A 98 5.78 15.61 24.16
N ARG A 99 7.06 16.01 24.12
CA ARG A 99 7.45 17.43 23.93
C ARG A 99 7.05 17.95 22.55
N ILE A 100 7.35 17.18 21.50
CA ILE A 100 7.16 17.61 20.11
C ILE A 100 5.66 17.68 19.78
N LEU A 101 4.88 16.68 20.20
CA LEU A 101 3.45 16.59 19.90
C LEU A 101 2.62 17.50 20.83
N GLY A 102 3.25 18.13 21.82
CA GLY A 102 2.53 19.01 22.74
C GLY A 102 1.44 18.25 23.49
N TYR A 103 1.70 17.01 23.89
CA TYR A 103 0.83 16.27 24.81
C TYR A 103 0.99 16.88 26.21
N VAL A 104 0.38 18.05 26.44
CA VAL A 104 0.57 18.86 27.66
C VAL A 104 -0.41 18.46 28.79
N HIS A 105 -1.05 17.29 28.75
CA HIS A 105 -2.08 16.92 29.72
C HIS A 105 -1.77 15.63 30.48
N ASN A 106 -1.98 15.67 31.81
CA ASN A 106 -1.92 14.49 32.67
C ASN A 106 -2.91 13.43 32.16
N GLY A 107 -2.38 12.29 31.70
CA GLY A 107 -3.16 11.15 31.23
C GLY A 107 -3.13 10.90 29.72
N THR A 108 -2.45 11.75 28.92
CA THR A 108 -2.25 11.51 27.48
C THR A 108 -0.99 10.73 27.13
N ASP A 109 -0.16 10.39 28.13
CA ASP A 109 1.14 9.70 27.95
C ASP A 109 1.02 8.32 27.28
N VAL A 110 -0.19 7.73 27.30
CA VAL A 110 -0.46 6.43 26.67
C VAL A 110 -0.24 6.45 25.16
N VAL A 111 -0.52 7.57 24.47
CA VAL A 111 -0.36 7.65 23.00
C VAL A 111 1.12 7.73 22.60
N PRO A 112 1.95 8.65 23.16
CA PRO A 112 3.40 8.63 22.94
C PRO A 112 4.06 7.30 23.27
N GLU A 113 3.72 6.70 24.41
CA GLU A 113 4.28 5.40 24.80
C GLU A 113 3.98 4.32 23.77
N HIS A 114 2.72 4.23 23.34
CA HIS A 114 2.30 3.26 22.35
C HIS A 114 2.90 3.52 20.97
N GLN A 115 2.98 4.78 20.52
CA GLN A 115 3.65 5.14 19.27
C GLN A 115 5.16 4.79 19.31
N VAL A 116 5.83 5.01 20.43
CA VAL A 116 7.24 4.57 20.61
C VAL A 116 7.34 3.05 20.51
N ASP A 117 6.44 2.31 21.15
CA ASP A 117 6.46 0.84 21.08
C ASP A 117 6.25 0.34 19.64
N LEU A 118 5.36 0.98 18.87
CA LEU A 118 5.14 0.66 17.45
C LEU A 118 6.35 1.00 16.58
N LEU A 119 7.01 2.14 16.81
CA LEU A 119 8.23 2.51 16.10
C LEU A 119 9.38 1.54 16.45
N ILE A 120 9.50 1.15 17.71
CA ILE A 120 10.47 0.14 18.13
C ILE A 120 10.20 -1.19 17.43
N GLU A 121 8.94 -1.66 17.42
CA GLU A 121 8.56 -2.90 16.74
C GLU A 121 8.90 -2.83 15.24
N LEU A 122 8.60 -1.70 14.60
CA LEU A 122 8.87 -1.47 13.20
C LEU A 122 10.39 -1.52 12.90
N GLY A 123 11.21 -0.88 13.72
CA GLY A 123 12.67 -0.92 13.61
C GLY A 123 13.27 -2.31 13.85
N GLN A 124 12.77 -3.04 14.83
CA GLN A 124 13.23 -4.40 15.12
C GLN A 124 12.88 -5.38 14.01
N ARG A 125 11.71 -5.21 13.40
CA ARG A 125 11.25 -6.01 12.27
C ARG A 125 12.07 -5.75 11.01
N PHE A 126 12.40 -4.49 10.77
CA PHE A 126 13.18 -4.07 9.62
C PHE A 126 14.42 -3.28 10.09
N PRO A 127 15.49 -3.96 10.54
CA PRO A 127 16.65 -3.31 11.15
C PRO A 127 17.33 -2.24 10.28
N THR A 128 17.17 -2.35 8.97
CA THR A 128 17.70 -1.40 7.99
C THR A 128 16.69 -0.35 7.53
N LEU A 129 15.43 -0.42 7.98
CA LEU A 129 14.37 0.48 7.54
C LEU A 129 14.77 1.93 7.77
N TYR A 130 15.02 2.31 9.02
CA TYR A 130 15.30 3.71 9.35
C TYR A 130 16.55 4.26 8.68
N THR A 131 17.61 3.45 8.58
CA THR A 131 18.80 3.85 7.84
C THR A 131 18.50 3.99 6.34
N SER A 132 17.66 3.11 5.78
CA SER A 132 17.25 3.19 4.38
C SER A 132 16.27 4.33 4.13
N LEU A 133 15.49 4.78 5.11
CA LEU A 133 14.55 5.88 4.90
C LEU A 133 15.27 7.16 4.47
N ALA A 134 16.55 7.35 4.80
CA ALA A 134 17.31 8.52 4.34
C ALA A 134 17.76 8.39 2.87
N ASP A 135 17.81 7.17 2.35
CA ASP A 135 18.36 6.83 1.03
C ASP A 135 17.23 6.61 0.03
N PRO A 136 17.39 7.01 -1.24
CA PRO A 136 16.43 6.67 -2.29
C PRO A 136 16.33 5.15 -2.49
N LEU A 137 15.12 4.61 -2.47
CA LEU A 137 14.87 3.22 -2.89
C LEU A 137 14.94 3.12 -4.41
N GLY A 138 16.02 2.51 -4.92
CA GLY A 138 16.28 2.42 -6.36
C GLY A 138 15.23 1.63 -7.17
N ASN A 139 14.41 0.81 -6.52
CA ASN A 139 13.38 -0.05 -7.13
C ASN A 139 11.94 0.38 -6.81
N VAL A 140 11.74 1.35 -5.92
CA VAL A 140 10.40 1.82 -5.54
C VAL A 140 10.25 3.25 -6.00
N TYR A 141 9.21 3.52 -6.78
CA TYR A 141 8.99 4.84 -7.36
C TYR A 141 7.68 5.43 -6.90
N CYS A 142 7.63 6.75 -6.81
CA CYS A 142 6.44 7.48 -6.45
C CYS A 142 6.29 8.72 -7.33
N SER A 143 5.06 9.21 -7.46
CA SER A 143 4.78 10.48 -8.13
C SER A 143 3.49 11.07 -7.58
N ASP A 144 3.43 12.38 -7.44
CA ASP A 144 2.28 13.08 -6.88
C ASP A 144 1.64 14.04 -7.88
N VAL A 145 0.34 14.21 -7.76
CA VAL A 145 -0.45 15.22 -8.45
C VAL A 145 -1.39 15.84 -7.43
N THR A 146 -1.21 17.14 -7.17
CA THR A 146 -2.14 17.96 -6.38
C THR A 146 -2.97 18.84 -7.33
N PRO A 147 -4.26 18.55 -7.54
CA PRO A 147 -5.15 19.40 -8.34
C PRO A 147 -5.48 20.71 -7.61
N PRO A 148 -5.76 21.85 -8.28
CA PRO A 148 -5.85 22.11 -9.72
C PRO A 148 -4.68 22.98 -10.16
N ILE A 149 -3.44 22.54 -9.95
CA ILE A 149 -2.30 23.28 -10.49
C ILE A 149 -2.40 23.13 -12.01
N ALA A 150 -2.64 24.26 -12.70
CA ALA A 150 -3.06 24.36 -14.09
C ALA A 150 -1.99 23.95 -15.13
N VAL A 151 -1.20 22.93 -14.83
CA VAL A 151 -0.26 22.33 -15.75
C VAL A 151 -0.43 20.81 -15.65
N GLN A 152 -0.87 20.20 -16.74
CA GLN A 152 -0.87 18.76 -17.00
C GLN A 152 0.54 18.14 -17.00
N GLU A 153 1.50 18.71 -16.26
CA GLU A 153 2.79 18.10 -16.04
C GLU A 153 2.62 17.05 -14.95
N PHE A 154 2.20 15.86 -15.38
CA PHE A 154 2.37 14.66 -14.58
C PHE A 154 3.85 14.56 -14.25
N MET A 155 4.20 14.74 -12.98
CA MET A 155 5.55 14.49 -12.54
C MET A 155 5.86 13.01 -12.81
N SER A 156 6.98 12.78 -13.51
CA SER A 156 7.49 11.43 -13.70
C SER A 156 7.80 10.80 -12.34
N ALA A 157 7.64 9.49 -12.25
CA ALA A 157 7.94 8.74 -11.06
C ALA A 157 9.42 8.84 -10.75
N VAL A 158 9.72 9.18 -9.50
CA VAL A 158 11.08 9.32 -8.96
C VAL A 158 11.30 8.25 -7.90
N PRO A 159 12.56 7.83 -7.66
CA PRO A 159 12.88 6.94 -6.55
C PRO A 159 12.33 7.49 -5.23
N LEU A 160 11.66 6.62 -4.47
CA LEU A 160 11.04 6.98 -3.21
C LEU A 160 12.11 7.38 -2.19
N SER A 161 11.96 8.58 -1.62
CA SER A 161 12.77 9.08 -0.51
C SER A 161 11.99 10.16 0.25
N PRO A 162 12.41 10.58 1.45
CA PRO A 162 11.76 11.66 2.20
C PRO A 162 11.77 13.00 1.46
N ASN A 163 12.67 13.16 0.50
CA ASN A 163 12.87 14.37 -0.28
C ASN A 163 12.43 14.22 -1.74
N SER A 164 11.79 13.10 -2.11
CA SER A 164 11.36 12.86 -3.50
C SER A 164 10.18 13.72 -3.94
N GLY A 165 9.56 14.47 -3.01
CA GLY A 165 8.42 15.34 -3.31
C GLY A 165 7.17 14.56 -3.69
N CYS A 166 7.08 13.27 -3.36
CA CYS A 166 5.89 12.43 -3.53
C CYS A 166 4.81 12.70 -2.46
N GLY A 167 4.87 13.90 -1.92
CA GLY A 167 4.18 14.38 -0.76
C GLY A 167 4.80 15.69 -0.30
N ASN A 168 4.03 16.49 0.43
CA ASN A 168 4.51 17.74 1.00
C ASN A 168 4.54 17.59 2.53
N PRO A 169 5.68 17.26 3.18
CA PRO A 169 6.97 16.78 2.65
C PRO A 169 7.05 15.25 2.46
N TYR A 170 6.25 14.45 3.19
CA TYR A 170 6.05 13.01 2.99
C TYR A 170 4.74 12.55 3.64
N GLY A 171 4.22 11.41 3.18
CA GLY A 171 3.05 10.73 3.73
C GLY A 171 3.32 9.25 4.01
N PRO A 172 2.26 8.43 4.10
CA PRO A 172 2.39 7.01 4.43
C PRO A 172 3.07 6.21 3.31
N GLU A 173 3.15 6.77 2.08
CA GLU A 173 3.85 6.14 0.95
C GLU A 173 5.31 5.81 1.24
N LEU A 174 5.98 6.59 2.09
CA LEU A 174 7.39 6.39 2.41
C LEU A 174 7.59 5.02 3.06
N VAL A 175 6.97 4.78 4.22
CA VAL A 175 7.13 3.49 4.91
C VAL A 175 6.40 2.37 4.20
N LEU A 176 5.26 2.64 3.54
CA LEU A 176 4.61 1.67 2.66
C LEU A 176 5.61 1.08 1.65
N GLY A 177 6.33 1.96 0.94
CA GLY A 177 7.29 1.54 -0.06
C GLY A 177 8.45 0.71 0.50
N HIS A 178 9.03 1.15 1.62
CA HIS A 178 10.09 0.40 2.26
C HIS A 178 9.61 -0.95 2.81
N THR A 179 8.48 -0.99 3.51
CA THR A 179 7.94 -2.22 4.10
C THR A 179 7.66 -3.25 3.01
N LEU A 180 7.01 -2.86 1.90
CA LEU A 180 6.76 -3.78 0.77
C LEU A 180 8.07 -4.28 0.14
N GLY A 181 9.08 -3.43 0.01
CA GLY A 181 10.41 -3.82 -0.47
C GLY A 181 11.15 -4.82 0.44
N PHE A 182 10.77 -4.92 1.71
CA PHE A 182 11.37 -5.85 2.67
C PHE A 182 10.59 -7.16 2.87
N LEU A 183 9.39 -7.31 2.31
CA LEU A 183 8.58 -8.52 2.50
C LEU A 183 9.27 -9.78 1.94
N PRO A 184 9.07 -10.96 2.56
CA PRO A 184 9.76 -12.20 2.19
C PRO A 184 9.60 -12.59 0.72
N ASP A 185 8.41 -12.41 0.13
CA ASP A 185 8.17 -12.67 -1.29
C ASP A 185 9.02 -11.76 -2.21
N GLY A 186 9.48 -10.61 -1.70
CA GLY A 186 10.42 -9.74 -2.38
C GLY A 186 11.89 -10.09 -2.23
N LYS A 187 12.23 -10.97 -1.28
CA LYS A 187 13.60 -11.46 -1.08
C LYS A 187 13.80 -12.91 -1.53
N GLU A 188 12.77 -13.76 -1.45
CA GLU A 188 12.86 -15.18 -1.82
C GLU A 188 12.90 -15.40 -3.34
N SER A 189 12.41 -14.46 -4.15
CA SER A 189 12.50 -14.52 -5.62
C SER A 189 13.87 -14.11 -6.17
N GLY A 190 14.76 -13.55 -5.35
CA GLY A 190 16.02 -12.93 -5.82
C GLY A 190 15.82 -11.77 -6.79
N SER A 191 14.58 -11.28 -6.95
CA SER A 191 14.24 -10.12 -7.78
C SER A 191 13.92 -8.95 -6.86
N ASP A 192 14.67 -7.86 -6.96
CA ASP A 192 14.31 -6.57 -6.37
C ASP A 192 12.88 -6.21 -6.80
N LEU A 193 11.88 -6.47 -5.94
CA LEU A 193 10.49 -6.17 -6.27
C LEU A 193 10.40 -4.68 -6.58
N SER A 194 10.10 -4.38 -7.83
CA SER A 194 9.94 -3.01 -8.30
C SER A 194 8.46 -2.72 -8.39
N PHE A 195 8.03 -1.57 -7.87
CA PHE A 195 6.65 -1.12 -7.97
C PHE A 195 6.60 0.40 -7.99
N ILE A 196 5.46 0.91 -8.46
CA ILE A 196 5.23 2.35 -8.61
C ILE A 196 4.00 2.72 -7.80
N MET A 197 4.08 3.85 -7.09
CA MET A 197 3.00 4.41 -6.29
C MET A 197 2.57 5.78 -6.84
N PRO A 198 1.68 5.82 -7.85
CA PRO A 198 1.07 7.05 -8.29
C PRO A 198 0.12 7.57 -7.21
N LYS A 199 0.20 8.86 -6.94
CA LYS A 199 -0.62 9.55 -5.95
C LYS A 199 -1.48 10.63 -6.59
N VAL A 200 -2.72 10.73 -6.12
CA VAL A 200 -3.67 11.80 -6.45
C VAL A 200 -4.33 12.22 -5.15
N SER A 201 -3.94 13.36 -4.59
CA SER A 201 -4.46 13.78 -3.29
C SER A 201 -4.82 15.26 -3.25
N ARG A 202 -5.85 15.60 -2.48
CA ARG A 202 -6.25 17.00 -2.24
C ARG A 202 -6.92 17.18 -0.90
N GLY A 203 -6.33 18.03 -0.06
CA GLY A 203 -6.87 18.36 1.25
C GLY A 203 -8.23 19.03 1.18
N GLY A 204 -9.07 18.83 2.21
CA GLY A 204 -10.34 19.54 2.34
C GLY A 204 -11.44 19.07 1.38
N THR A 205 -11.36 17.83 0.88
CA THR A 205 -12.28 17.29 -0.12
C THR A 205 -13.27 16.30 0.47
N GLN A 206 -14.48 16.24 -0.09
CA GLN A 206 -15.56 15.32 0.25
C GLN A 206 -15.69 14.25 -0.82
N ILE A 207 -16.04 13.02 -0.45
CA ILE A 207 -16.10 11.91 -1.41
C ILE A 207 -17.08 12.20 -2.55
N ARG A 208 -18.27 12.66 -2.21
CA ARG A 208 -19.33 12.91 -3.18
C ARG A 208 -19.05 14.11 -4.07
N GLY A 209 -18.82 15.27 -3.46
CA GLY A 209 -18.65 16.54 -4.19
C GLY A 209 -17.34 16.68 -4.95
N ASN A 210 -16.31 15.87 -4.63
CA ASN A 210 -15.01 15.98 -5.27
C ASN A 210 -14.54 14.71 -5.97
N TRP A 211 -14.78 13.53 -5.40
CA TRP A 211 -14.19 12.28 -5.90
C TRP A 211 -15.15 11.42 -6.70
N SER A 212 -16.46 11.62 -6.59
CA SER A 212 -17.44 10.78 -7.30
C SER A 212 -17.36 10.96 -8.82
N LYS A 213 -17.59 9.89 -9.56
CA LYS A 213 -17.63 9.92 -11.05
C LYS A 213 -18.74 10.80 -11.62
N ALA A 214 -19.86 10.88 -10.91
CA ALA A 214 -21.05 11.58 -11.39
C ALA A 214 -20.92 13.11 -11.29
N GLU A 215 -20.29 13.63 -10.24
CA GLU A 215 -20.29 15.07 -9.94
C GLU A 215 -18.96 15.61 -9.39
N GLY A 216 -17.99 14.76 -9.08
CA GLY A 216 -16.72 15.14 -8.48
C GLY A 216 -15.76 15.87 -9.43
N ASP A 217 -15.31 17.06 -9.02
CA ASP A 217 -14.36 17.87 -9.79
C ASP A 217 -12.96 17.21 -9.94
N LEU A 218 -12.58 16.32 -9.01
CA LEU A 218 -11.31 15.59 -9.03
C LEU A 218 -11.35 14.26 -9.77
N TRP A 219 -12.55 13.75 -10.08
CA TRP A 219 -12.69 12.45 -10.74
C TRP A 219 -11.90 12.41 -12.06
N SER A 220 -12.01 13.46 -12.87
CA SER A 220 -11.29 13.53 -14.15
C SER A 220 -9.77 13.48 -13.98
N THR A 221 -9.23 14.03 -12.90
CA THR A 221 -7.79 13.95 -12.59
C THR A 221 -7.40 12.55 -12.14
N LEU A 222 -8.19 11.92 -11.27
CA LEU A 222 -7.98 10.54 -10.83
C LEU A 222 -8.04 9.57 -12.02
N GLN A 223 -9.09 9.66 -12.84
CA GLN A 223 -9.26 8.85 -14.04
C GLN A 223 -8.11 9.06 -15.03
N SER A 224 -7.73 10.31 -15.29
CA SER A 224 -6.62 10.61 -16.20
C SER A 224 -5.31 10.01 -15.71
N ARG A 225 -5.05 10.07 -14.40
CA ARG A 225 -3.88 9.43 -13.78
C ARG A 225 -3.88 7.92 -13.95
N ILE A 226 -5.04 7.27 -13.80
CA ILE A 226 -5.20 5.83 -14.00
C ILE A 226 -4.95 5.45 -15.47
N ALA A 227 -5.52 6.21 -16.40
CA ALA A 227 -5.46 5.93 -17.84
C ALA A 227 -4.08 6.21 -18.47
N HIS A 228 -3.30 7.14 -17.91
CA HIS A 228 -2.02 7.58 -18.49
C HIS A 228 -0.80 7.09 -17.70
N ILE A 229 -0.83 5.87 -17.18
CA ILE A 229 0.30 5.35 -16.39
C ILE A 229 1.62 5.29 -17.18
N ASP A 230 1.56 5.08 -18.51
CA ASP A 230 2.76 5.10 -19.36
C ASP A 230 3.48 6.46 -19.34
N SER A 231 2.77 7.55 -19.00
CA SER A 231 3.39 8.87 -18.80
C SER A 231 4.05 9.02 -17.43
N VAL A 232 3.71 8.13 -16.49
CA VAL A 232 4.15 8.18 -15.10
C VAL A 232 5.53 7.56 -14.93
N SER A 233 5.83 6.45 -15.61
CA SER A 233 7.17 5.84 -15.54
C SER A 233 7.59 5.27 -16.90
N THR A 234 8.84 5.52 -17.28
CA THR A 234 9.46 4.89 -18.45
C THR A 234 9.51 3.36 -18.32
N GLN A 235 9.48 2.83 -17.10
CA GLN A 235 9.41 1.38 -16.85
C GLN A 235 8.12 0.76 -17.39
N CYS A 236 7.02 1.50 -17.38
CA CYS A 236 5.75 1.03 -17.95
C CYS A 236 5.77 0.99 -19.48
N GLN A 237 6.57 1.86 -20.11
CA GLN A 237 6.73 1.92 -21.56
C GLN A 237 7.58 0.76 -22.12
N THR A 238 8.49 0.21 -21.32
CA THR A 238 9.48 -0.78 -21.78
C THR A 238 9.03 -2.22 -21.60
N GLY A 239 8.17 -2.73 -22.50
CA GLY A 239 7.97 -4.17 -22.85
C GLY A 239 7.51 -5.17 -21.78
N SER A 240 7.84 -4.96 -20.50
CA SER A 240 7.49 -5.77 -19.34
C SER A 240 6.11 -5.43 -18.81
N GLY A 241 5.61 -4.23 -19.14
CA GLY A 241 4.29 -3.72 -18.76
C GLY A 241 4.18 -3.37 -17.26
N CYS A 242 3.25 -2.48 -16.96
CA CYS A 242 2.79 -2.22 -15.59
C CYS A 242 1.39 -2.80 -15.40
N SER A 243 1.01 -3.09 -14.16
CA SER A 243 -0.30 -3.67 -13.83
C SER A 243 -0.85 -3.04 -12.55
N TRP A 244 -2.10 -2.59 -12.58
CA TRP A 244 -2.77 -2.06 -11.39
C TRP A 244 -3.04 -3.18 -10.38
N ASP A 245 -2.38 -3.13 -9.24
CA ASP A 245 -2.35 -4.23 -8.27
C ASP A 245 -3.07 -3.90 -6.97
N ALA A 246 -3.30 -2.62 -6.67
CA ALA A 246 -4.07 -2.18 -5.50
C ALA A 246 -4.47 -0.69 -5.57
N PHE A 247 -5.46 -0.35 -4.74
CA PHE A 247 -5.87 1.01 -4.44
C PHE A 247 -5.84 1.28 -2.93
N VAL A 248 -5.27 2.40 -2.52
CA VAL A 248 -5.26 2.87 -1.13
C VAL A 248 -6.08 4.16 -1.05
N TRP A 249 -7.15 4.12 -0.26
CA TRP A 249 -8.05 5.24 -0.04
C TRP A 249 -7.86 5.83 1.35
N PHE A 250 -7.59 7.13 1.41
CA PHE A 250 -7.37 7.85 2.67
C PHE A 250 -8.16 9.16 2.71
N GLN A 251 -9.41 9.11 3.15
CA GLN A 251 -10.32 10.26 3.18
C GLN A 251 -11.51 9.97 4.11
N GLY A 252 -12.27 11.01 4.46
CA GLY A 252 -13.54 10.95 5.17
C GLY A 252 -13.68 12.10 6.18
N GLU A 253 -12.56 12.72 6.54
CA GLU A 253 -12.48 13.81 7.50
C GLU A 253 -13.46 14.96 7.17
N ASN A 254 -13.52 15.41 5.91
CA ASN A 254 -14.43 16.48 5.49
C ASN A 254 -15.90 16.06 5.36
N ASP A 255 -16.17 14.78 5.11
CA ASP A 255 -17.54 14.24 5.14
C ASP A 255 -18.06 14.14 6.57
N SER A 256 -17.18 14.07 7.57
CA SER A 256 -17.57 14.07 8.99
C SER A 256 -17.99 15.44 9.56
N MET A 257 -17.88 16.51 8.76
CA MET A 257 -18.22 17.87 9.16
C MET A 257 -19.68 18.25 8.90
N ASP A 258 -20.41 17.42 8.15
CA ASP A 258 -21.80 17.66 7.78
C ASP A 258 -22.62 16.37 7.91
N GLN A 259 -23.82 16.47 8.47
CA GLN A 259 -24.67 15.31 8.75
C GLN A 259 -25.03 14.55 7.48
N LEU A 260 -25.44 15.27 6.42
CA LEU A 260 -25.91 14.66 5.19
C LEU A 260 -24.78 13.91 4.49
N ASN A 261 -23.57 14.49 4.47
CA ASN A 261 -22.40 13.82 3.92
C ASN A 261 -22.03 12.56 4.72
N ALA A 262 -22.01 12.65 6.05
CA ALA A 262 -21.68 11.52 6.90
C ALA A 262 -22.69 10.36 6.79
N GLU A 263 -23.99 10.67 6.74
CA GLU A 263 -25.06 9.67 6.60
C GLU A 263 -25.04 8.98 5.22
N ASN A 264 -24.60 9.67 4.17
CA ASN A 264 -24.47 9.09 2.82
C ASN A 264 -23.11 8.43 2.55
N TYR A 265 -22.11 8.63 3.42
CA TYR A 265 -20.73 8.24 3.17
C TYR A 265 -20.54 6.77 2.81
N GLU A 266 -21.29 5.85 3.43
CA GLU A 266 -21.19 4.41 3.14
C GLU A 266 -21.57 4.11 1.69
N GLY A 267 -22.72 4.62 1.22
CA GLY A 267 -23.18 4.42 -0.15
C GLY A 267 -22.30 5.11 -1.18
N ASP A 268 -21.82 6.31 -0.85
CA ASP A 268 -20.91 7.07 -1.70
C ASP A 268 -19.54 6.35 -1.81
N LEU A 269 -19.02 5.78 -0.72
CA LEU A 269 -17.78 5.01 -0.71
C LEU A 269 -17.89 3.73 -1.53
N ILE A 270 -18.98 2.96 -1.37
CA ILE A 270 -19.22 1.74 -2.17
C ILE A 270 -19.20 2.07 -3.67
N THR A 271 -19.93 3.12 -4.05
CA THR A 271 -20.02 3.55 -5.46
C THR A 271 -18.66 4.00 -5.97
N PHE A 272 -17.96 4.84 -5.21
CA PHE A 272 -16.64 5.34 -5.58
C PHE A 272 -15.61 4.21 -5.76
N LEU A 273 -15.56 3.24 -4.85
CA LEU A 273 -14.63 2.11 -4.97
C LEU A 273 -14.92 1.25 -6.19
N ALA A 274 -16.20 1.00 -6.49
CA ALA A 274 -16.60 0.28 -7.69
C ALA A 274 -16.18 1.02 -8.97
N ASP A 275 -16.39 2.34 -9.01
CA ASP A 275 -15.98 3.18 -10.13
C ASP A 275 -14.45 3.16 -10.31
N VAL A 276 -13.67 3.32 -9.24
CA VAL A 276 -12.19 3.28 -9.31
C VAL A 276 -11.69 1.92 -9.81
N ARG A 277 -12.23 0.83 -9.27
CA ARG A 277 -11.88 -0.53 -9.73
C ARG A 277 -12.18 -0.75 -11.21
N ALA A 278 -13.31 -0.23 -11.70
CA ALA A 278 -13.64 -0.31 -13.11
C ALA A 278 -12.60 0.43 -13.99
N GLU A 279 -12.14 1.62 -13.58
CA GLU A 279 -11.10 2.36 -14.29
C GLU A 279 -9.74 1.64 -14.24
N LEU A 280 -9.35 1.11 -13.08
CA LEU A 280 -8.11 0.34 -12.91
C LEU A 280 -8.12 -0.94 -13.77
N PHE A 281 -9.24 -1.66 -13.78
CA PHE A 281 -9.42 -2.85 -14.60
C PHE A 281 -9.33 -2.53 -16.09
N ALA A 282 -9.99 -1.44 -16.54
CA ALA A 282 -9.94 -0.98 -17.92
C ALA A 282 -8.53 -0.52 -18.34
N ALA A 283 -7.76 0.07 -17.42
CA ALA A 283 -6.38 0.50 -17.66
C ALA A 283 -5.35 -0.64 -17.64
N GLY A 284 -5.73 -1.82 -17.15
CA GLY A 284 -4.90 -3.02 -17.15
C GLY A 284 -4.53 -3.49 -15.75
N THR A 285 -4.90 -4.73 -15.46
CA THR A 285 -4.61 -5.40 -14.19
C THR A 285 -4.40 -6.91 -14.42
N ARG A 286 -3.84 -7.60 -13.42
CA ARG A 286 -3.70 -9.06 -13.40
C ARG A 286 -4.94 -9.80 -12.92
N TYR A 287 -5.90 -9.10 -12.28
CA TYR A 287 -7.10 -9.73 -11.73
C TYR A 287 -8.13 -10.05 -12.82
N ALA A 288 -9.01 -11.02 -12.57
CA ALA A 288 -9.99 -11.49 -13.55
C ALA A 288 -11.26 -10.63 -13.57
N ALA A 289 -11.56 -9.94 -12.48
CA ALA A 289 -12.69 -9.03 -12.36
C ALA A 289 -12.29 -7.73 -11.62
N PRO A 290 -12.97 -6.59 -11.86
CA PRO A 290 -12.67 -5.34 -11.18
C PRO A 290 -12.83 -5.45 -9.66
N GLU A 291 -13.82 -6.21 -9.17
CA GLU A 291 -14.08 -6.40 -7.74
C GLU A 291 -12.94 -7.10 -6.99
N GLU A 292 -12.09 -7.84 -7.71
CA GLU A 292 -10.93 -8.56 -7.13
C GLU A 292 -9.72 -7.65 -6.90
N ILE A 293 -9.72 -6.41 -7.42
CA ILE A 293 -8.62 -5.47 -7.21
C ILE A 293 -8.59 -5.07 -5.72
N PRO A 294 -7.50 -5.34 -4.99
CA PRO A 294 -7.37 -5.01 -3.57
C PRO A 294 -7.56 -3.52 -3.27
N VAL A 295 -8.31 -3.24 -2.21
CA VAL A 295 -8.52 -1.89 -1.68
C VAL A 295 -8.10 -1.85 -0.21
N VAL A 296 -7.31 -0.85 0.17
CA VAL A 296 -7.04 -0.54 1.58
C VAL A 296 -7.66 0.80 1.94
N ILE A 297 -8.58 0.78 2.89
CA ILE A 297 -9.23 1.98 3.43
C ILE A 297 -8.51 2.37 4.71
N VAL A 298 -7.97 3.58 4.77
CA VAL A 298 -7.38 4.12 6.00
C VAL A 298 -8.44 4.89 6.77
N GLN A 299 -8.67 4.48 8.02
CA GLN A 299 -9.70 5.06 8.86
C GLN A 299 -9.39 6.54 9.17
N ILE A 300 -10.42 7.39 9.19
CA ILE A 300 -10.28 8.78 9.63
C ILE A 300 -9.73 8.87 11.06
N GLY A 301 -8.93 9.91 11.34
CA GLY A 301 -8.23 10.07 12.62
C GLY A 301 -9.15 10.33 13.81
N SER A 302 -8.62 10.06 15.01
CA SER A 302 -9.36 10.21 16.27
C SER A 302 -9.89 11.63 16.50
N PHE A 303 -9.18 12.66 16.03
CA PHE A 303 -9.66 14.04 16.05
C PHE A 303 -11.03 14.21 15.39
N PHE A 304 -11.21 13.64 14.19
CA PHE A 304 -12.47 13.73 13.45
C PHE A 304 -13.51 12.78 14.03
N ARG A 305 -13.11 11.58 14.48
CA ARG A 305 -14.05 10.66 15.15
C ARG A 305 -14.66 11.22 16.43
N ALA A 306 -13.93 12.10 17.13
CA ALA A 306 -14.45 12.82 18.29
C ALA A 306 -15.44 13.94 17.94
N ARG A 307 -15.63 14.26 16.66
CA ARG A 307 -16.65 15.21 16.17
C ARG A 307 -18.00 14.53 16.01
N GLU A 308 -19.04 15.36 15.87
CA GLU A 308 -20.45 14.96 15.86
C GLU A 308 -20.76 13.78 14.92
N PHE A 309 -20.23 13.81 13.68
CA PHE A 309 -20.52 12.78 12.68
C PHE A 309 -19.32 11.89 12.32
N GLY A 310 -18.17 12.07 12.98
CA GLY A 310 -16.98 11.27 12.67
C GLY A 310 -17.13 9.79 12.98
N THR A 311 -17.84 9.43 14.04
CA THR A 311 -18.14 8.01 14.31
C THR A 311 -19.03 7.36 13.25
N VAL A 312 -19.87 8.15 12.56
CA VAL A 312 -20.71 7.67 11.45
C VAL A 312 -19.83 7.33 10.25
N VAL A 313 -18.96 8.26 9.83
CA VAL A 313 -18.00 8.04 8.73
C VAL A 313 -17.04 6.88 9.03
N ALA A 314 -16.48 6.81 10.24
CA ALA A 314 -15.57 5.72 10.61
C ALA A 314 -16.27 4.35 10.63
N ARG A 315 -17.54 4.29 11.04
CA ARG A 315 -18.34 3.06 10.96
C ARG A 315 -18.63 2.68 9.52
N ALA A 316 -18.96 3.64 8.66
CA ALA A 316 -19.15 3.41 7.23
C ALA A 316 -17.90 2.81 6.58
N GLN A 317 -16.70 3.38 6.85
CA GLN A 317 -15.43 2.84 6.39
C GLN A 317 -15.22 1.37 6.81
N ALA A 318 -15.51 1.06 8.09
CA ALA A 318 -15.40 -0.30 8.61
C ALA A 318 -16.45 -1.25 8.00
N SER A 319 -17.68 -0.77 7.79
CA SER A 319 -18.78 -1.54 7.16
C SER A 319 -18.43 -1.93 5.72
N VAL A 320 -17.91 -0.99 4.93
CA VAL A 320 -17.47 -1.25 3.55
C VAL A 320 -16.32 -2.26 3.54
N ALA A 321 -15.28 -2.07 4.36
CA ALA A 321 -14.17 -3.03 4.44
C ALA A 321 -14.63 -4.43 4.88
N ALA A 322 -15.61 -4.54 5.78
CA ALA A 322 -16.09 -5.84 6.27
C ALA A 322 -17.01 -6.56 5.27
N SER A 323 -17.65 -5.84 4.35
CA SER A 323 -18.59 -6.40 3.37
C SER A 323 -17.94 -6.75 2.03
N ASP A 324 -16.72 -6.29 1.80
CA ASP A 324 -15.96 -6.51 0.58
C ASP A 324 -14.74 -7.42 0.86
N ALA A 325 -14.73 -8.61 0.25
CA ALA A 325 -13.68 -9.61 0.46
C ALA A 325 -12.29 -9.18 -0.03
N PHE A 326 -12.21 -8.16 -0.88
CA PHE A 326 -10.97 -7.60 -1.41
C PHE A 326 -10.69 -6.20 -0.84
N ALA A 327 -11.36 -5.82 0.24
CA ALA A 327 -11.07 -4.62 0.99
C ALA A 327 -10.51 -4.94 2.39
N SER A 328 -9.63 -4.07 2.88
CA SER A 328 -9.16 -4.11 4.27
C SER A 328 -9.17 -2.70 4.86
N ILE A 329 -9.44 -2.61 6.16
CA ILE A 329 -9.35 -1.35 6.90
C ILE A 329 -8.03 -1.27 7.68
N VAL A 330 -7.39 -0.12 7.64
CA VAL A 330 -6.29 0.26 8.52
C VAL A 330 -6.87 1.11 9.65
N TRP A 331 -6.88 0.55 10.85
CA TRP A 331 -7.31 1.23 12.07
C TRP A 331 -6.28 2.27 12.51
N THR A 332 -6.78 3.40 13.03
CA THR A 332 -5.95 4.54 13.47
C THR A 332 -6.33 5.03 14.87
N ASP A 333 -7.01 4.18 15.64
CA ASP A 333 -7.51 4.48 17.00
C ASP A 333 -6.43 4.83 18.01
N ASP A 334 -5.23 4.31 17.78
CA ASP A 334 -4.08 4.38 18.67
C ASP A 334 -3.01 5.38 18.20
N LEU A 335 -3.36 6.22 17.21
CA LEU A 335 -2.47 7.19 16.59
C LEU A 335 -2.76 8.62 17.06
N GLY A 336 -1.98 9.58 16.54
CA GLY A 336 -2.06 10.99 16.90
C GLY A 336 -3.48 11.55 16.88
N THR A 337 -3.80 12.38 17.88
CA THR A 337 -5.13 12.94 18.09
C THR A 337 -5.32 14.32 17.45
N PHE A 338 -4.47 14.65 16.48
CA PHE A 338 -4.43 15.95 15.83
C PHE A 338 -5.27 15.97 14.56
N TYR A 339 -5.52 17.17 14.05
CA TYR A 339 -6.22 17.36 12.77
C TYR A 339 -5.49 16.65 11.62
N HIS A 340 -4.16 16.79 11.55
CA HIS A 340 -3.32 16.01 10.66
C HIS A 340 -2.55 14.96 11.46
N TYR A 341 -2.36 13.77 10.88
CA TYR A 341 -1.50 12.77 11.49
C TYR A 341 -0.07 13.31 11.59
N ASP A 342 0.55 13.09 12.74
CA ASP A 342 1.95 13.41 12.95
C ASP A 342 2.88 12.46 12.17
N ALA A 343 4.17 12.82 12.12
CA ALA A 343 5.21 12.02 11.46
C ALA A 343 5.16 10.54 11.85
N SER A 344 5.14 10.23 13.16
CA SER A 344 5.17 8.84 13.63
C SER A 344 3.92 8.09 13.21
N SER A 345 2.75 8.73 13.29
CA SER A 345 1.50 8.19 12.80
C SER A 345 1.55 7.86 11.30
N GLN A 346 2.12 8.74 10.47
CA GLN A 346 2.26 8.48 9.03
C GLN A 346 3.20 7.30 8.72
N LEU A 347 4.31 7.16 9.46
CA LEU A 347 5.21 6.00 9.34
C LEU A 347 4.47 4.69 9.71
N ILE A 348 3.73 4.69 10.82
CA ILE A 348 2.97 3.54 11.29
C ILE A 348 1.84 3.18 10.30
N ILE A 349 1.14 4.17 9.75
CA ILE A 349 0.09 3.96 8.74
C ILE A 349 0.68 3.31 7.49
N GLY A 350 1.83 3.79 7.00
CA GLY A 350 2.51 3.19 5.85
C GLY A 350 2.79 1.69 6.03
N ASP A 351 3.33 1.30 7.19
CA ASP A 351 3.56 -0.12 7.52
C ASP A 351 2.25 -0.92 7.61
N ARG A 352 1.20 -0.36 8.23
CA ARG A 352 -0.11 -1.03 8.34
C ARG A 352 -0.76 -1.23 6.97
N VAL A 353 -0.68 -0.24 6.08
CA VAL A 353 -1.16 -0.37 4.70
C VAL A 353 -0.40 -1.47 3.98
N ALA A 354 0.92 -1.53 4.10
CA ALA A 354 1.73 -2.56 3.46
C ALA A 354 1.31 -3.97 3.88
N ARG A 355 1.03 -4.17 5.17
CA ARG A 355 0.57 -5.46 5.71
C ARG A 355 -0.84 -5.82 5.30
N ALA A 356 -1.73 -4.82 5.23
CA ALA A 356 -3.08 -5.03 4.70
C ALA A 356 -3.02 -5.51 3.25
N LEU A 357 -2.17 -4.88 2.42
CA LEU A 357 -1.92 -5.33 1.04
C LEU A 357 -1.31 -6.72 0.97
N GLU A 358 -0.31 -7.03 1.80
CA GLU A 358 0.29 -8.36 1.88
C GLU A 358 -0.76 -9.44 2.19
N GLY A 359 -1.66 -9.18 3.15
CA GLY A 359 -2.77 -10.07 3.47
C GLY A 359 -3.70 -10.30 2.27
N LEU A 360 -4.17 -9.22 1.66
CA LEU A 360 -5.05 -9.28 0.50
C LEU A 360 -4.40 -10.01 -0.69
N TRP A 361 -3.11 -9.79 -0.95
CA TRP A 361 -2.42 -10.49 -2.02
C TRP A 361 -2.26 -11.98 -1.74
N LYS A 362 -1.94 -12.39 -0.50
CA LYS A 362 -1.85 -13.82 -0.15
C LYS A 362 -3.18 -14.55 -0.32
N ASP A 363 -4.29 -13.90 -0.01
CA ASP A 363 -5.62 -14.48 -0.13
C ASP A 363 -6.12 -14.48 -1.59
N THR A 364 -5.61 -13.58 -2.43
CA THR A 364 -6.00 -13.45 -3.86
C THR A 364 -5.16 -14.34 -4.79
N ILE A 365 -4.03 -14.90 -4.33
CA ILE A 365 -3.30 -15.92 -5.09
C ILE A 365 -4.11 -17.24 -5.02
N VAL A 366 -5.17 -17.31 -5.82
CA VAL A 366 -5.55 -18.57 -6.47
C VAL A 366 -4.43 -18.84 -7.46
N MET A 367 -3.39 -19.55 -7.00
CA MET A 367 -2.39 -20.11 -7.91
C MET A 367 -3.17 -20.74 -9.07
N PRO A 368 -2.93 -20.37 -10.35
CA PRO A 368 -3.44 -21.18 -11.45
C PRO A 368 -3.04 -22.61 -11.11
N PRO A 369 -3.96 -23.60 -11.17
CA PRO A 369 -3.70 -24.90 -10.61
C PRO A 369 -2.36 -25.36 -11.18
N LEU A 370 -1.32 -25.38 -10.34
CA LEU A 370 -0.06 -25.99 -10.68
C LEU A 370 -0.47 -27.34 -11.22
N ASP A 371 -0.13 -27.59 -12.49
CA ASP A 371 -0.53 -28.79 -13.19
C ASP A 371 -0.34 -29.98 -12.24
N ARG A 372 -1.46 -30.51 -11.74
CA ARG A 372 -1.45 -31.59 -10.75
C ARG A 372 -0.88 -32.88 -11.35
N SER A 373 -0.51 -32.89 -12.64
CA SER A 373 0.29 -33.93 -13.26
C SER A 373 1.69 -34.08 -12.62
N TRP A 374 2.21 -33.06 -11.94
CA TRP A 374 3.47 -33.17 -11.17
C TRP A 374 3.30 -33.82 -9.78
N PHE A 375 2.09 -33.79 -9.22
CA PHE A 375 1.74 -34.63 -8.07
C PHE A 375 1.33 -36.03 -8.54
N GLY A 376 2.27 -36.72 -9.19
CA GLY A 376 2.21 -38.16 -9.29
C GLY A 376 1.99 -38.72 -7.88
N SER A 377 0.99 -39.61 -7.74
CA SER A 377 0.53 -40.14 -6.47
C SER A 377 1.69 -40.76 -5.67
N CYS A 378 2.28 -39.99 -4.76
CA CYS A 378 3.26 -40.50 -3.83
C CYS A 378 2.53 -41.41 -2.84
N GLN A 379 2.69 -42.72 -3.05
CA GLN A 379 2.17 -43.74 -2.17
C GLN A 379 3.35 -44.46 -1.54
N GLN A 380 3.40 -44.49 -0.21
CA GLN A 380 4.31 -45.38 0.50
C GLN A 380 3.51 -46.64 0.84
N ASN A 381 3.89 -47.78 0.27
CA ASN A 381 3.19 -49.07 0.45
C ASN A 381 1.68 -49.02 0.07
N GLY A 382 1.32 -48.27 -0.98
CA GLY A 382 -0.06 -48.19 -1.45
C GLY A 382 -0.97 -47.25 -0.65
N GLN A 383 -0.46 -46.58 0.39
CA GLN A 383 -1.19 -45.54 1.12
C GLN A 383 -0.73 -44.15 0.69
N LYS A 384 -1.68 -43.25 0.44
CA LYS A 384 -1.40 -41.83 0.14
C LYS A 384 -0.78 -41.15 1.38
N CYS A 385 0.21 -40.29 1.16
CA CYS A 385 0.75 -39.46 2.23
C CYS A 385 -0.34 -38.57 2.86
N HIS A 386 -0.19 -38.27 4.15
CA HIS A 386 -1.01 -37.29 4.85
C HIS A 386 -0.86 -35.90 4.24
N THR A 387 -1.89 -35.05 4.38
CA THR A 387 -1.97 -33.70 3.80
C THR A 387 -0.82 -32.76 4.16
N ASN A 388 -0.05 -33.08 5.21
CA ASN A 388 1.02 -32.24 5.75
C ASN A 388 2.42 -32.87 5.55
N ALA A 389 2.58 -33.87 4.67
CA ALA A 389 3.85 -34.52 4.36
C ALA A 389 4.27 -34.30 2.89
N ALA A 390 5.55 -34.03 2.65
CA ALA A 390 6.16 -33.91 1.32
C ALA A 390 6.67 -35.27 0.80
N CYS A 391 6.73 -35.45 -0.52
CA CYS A 391 7.29 -36.66 -1.14
C CYS A 391 8.78 -36.45 -1.47
N CYS A 392 9.67 -37.12 -0.75
CA CYS A 392 11.11 -37.07 -0.98
C CYS A 392 11.59 -38.44 -1.45
N GLY A 393 11.98 -38.58 -2.73
CA GLY A 393 12.51 -39.84 -3.26
C GLY A 393 11.54 -41.04 -3.15
N GLY A 394 10.22 -40.80 -3.25
CA GLY A 394 9.20 -41.84 -3.16
C GLY A 394 8.76 -42.22 -1.74
N LYS A 395 9.11 -41.43 -0.72
CA LYS A 395 8.65 -41.61 0.68
C LYS A 395 7.99 -40.34 1.22
N CYS A 396 7.02 -40.50 2.12
CA CYS A 396 6.38 -39.40 2.82
C CYS A 396 7.30 -38.89 3.94
N ALA A 397 7.61 -37.59 3.97
CA ALA A 397 8.39 -36.94 5.02
C ALA A 397 7.66 -35.69 5.55
N TYR A 398 7.65 -35.50 6.87
CA TYR A 398 7.01 -34.33 7.53
C TYR A 398 7.94 -33.12 7.67
N SER A 399 9.16 -33.20 7.13
CA SER A 399 10.16 -32.13 7.07
C SER A 399 10.58 -31.89 5.62
N ARG A 400 11.03 -30.67 5.28
CA ARG A 400 11.53 -30.33 3.93
C ARG A 400 12.59 -31.34 3.50
N CYS A 401 12.51 -31.81 2.25
CA CYS A 401 13.54 -32.66 1.67
C CYS A 401 14.85 -31.85 1.67
N GLY A 402 15.84 -32.31 2.44
CA GLY A 402 17.18 -31.74 2.37
C GLY A 402 17.77 -31.96 0.98
N THR A 403 18.53 -30.98 0.49
CA THR A 403 19.31 -31.05 -0.75
C THR A 403 20.23 -32.25 -0.79
#